data_AF-A0A321LTJ2-F1
#
_entry.id   AF-A0A321LTJ2-F1
#
_cell.length_a   1.000
_cell.length_b   1.000
_cell.length_c   1.000
_cell.angle_alpha   90.00
_cell.angle_beta   90.00
_cell.angle_gamma   90.00
#
_symmetry.space_group_name_H-M   'P 1'
#
loop_
_entity.id
_entity.type
_entity.pdbx_description
1 polymer ?
#
loop_
_entity_poly.entity_id
_entity_poly.type
_entity_poly.pdbx_seq_one_letter_code
_entity_poly.pdbx_strand_id
1 'polypeptide(L)'
;MATAQSAGYDLLQTGSGASIDLSSMGLGQVPLQGVPIQGSTGSTDTIMHRTQDVPSGGGTVPVELYALSMKSQNSVTFQGQQADVYVTVNNSGGTISTSTLPQPDALSPSTGTVTVRPDGTFDSSITINAQIIFTTAGGNPANSANVIGHQAASPITLSSTNSSWSASAPSGYPSSSTYPSGGFYPRPVHVGPHPVVPSTCNTSPSPSPSPTPRVGSGVKAAAAPTGKATLNNGITFQTECISNVNFTN
;
A
#
# COMPACT_ATOMS: atom_id res chain seq x y z
N MET A 1 -8.83 -13.83 26.13
CA MET A 1 -8.60 -12.48 26.65
C MET A 1 -7.51 -11.85 25.81
N ALA A 2 -7.77 -10.68 25.20
CA ALA A 2 -6.75 -9.94 24.47
C ALA A 2 -5.58 -9.57 25.39
N THR A 3 -4.35 -9.94 25.02
CA THR A 3 -3.14 -9.46 25.69
C THR A 3 -2.90 -7.99 25.35
N ALA A 4 -2.23 -7.26 26.23
CA ALA A 4 -1.82 -5.88 25.94
C ALA A 4 -0.99 -5.86 24.65
N GLN A 5 -1.21 -4.84 23.82
CA GLN A 5 -0.47 -4.63 22.57
C GLN A 5 0.23 -3.29 22.66
N SER A 6 1.51 -3.25 22.27
CA SER A 6 2.25 -1.99 22.25
C SER A 6 1.75 -1.09 21.13
N ALA A 7 1.95 0.22 21.26
CA ALA A 7 1.93 1.17 20.15
C ALA A 7 2.80 0.64 18.99
N GLY A 8 2.45 1.01 17.77
CA GLY A 8 3.13 0.47 16.59
C GLY A 8 2.42 0.74 15.28
N TYR A 9 2.95 0.15 14.22
CA TYR A 9 2.54 0.40 12.85
C TYR A 9 1.85 -0.81 12.22
N ASP A 10 0.69 -0.58 11.63
CA ASP A 10 -0.01 -1.60 10.86
C ASP A 10 0.33 -1.41 9.38
N LEU A 11 1.00 -2.39 8.79
CA LEU A 11 1.40 -2.44 7.39
C LEU A 11 0.31 -3.15 6.60
N LEU A 12 -0.35 -2.40 5.73
CA LEU A 12 -1.54 -2.81 5.01
C LEU A 12 -1.35 -2.68 3.50
N GLN A 13 -2.09 -3.52 2.79
CA GLN A 13 -2.17 -3.52 1.34
C GLN A 13 -3.63 -3.26 0.92
N THR A 14 -3.79 -2.49 -0.14
CA THR A 14 -5.06 -2.22 -0.79
C THR A 14 -5.65 -3.51 -1.38
N GLY A 15 -6.86 -3.84 -0.97
CA GLY A 15 -7.64 -4.97 -1.49
C GLY A 15 -8.32 -4.66 -2.83
N SER A 16 -9.05 -5.64 -3.36
CA SER A 16 -9.83 -5.47 -4.59
C SER A 16 -11.02 -4.52 -4.40
N GLY A 17 -11.35 -3.75 -5.43
CA GLY A 17 -12.50 -2.84 -5.42
C GLY A 17 -12.19 -1.42 -4.93
N ALA A 18 -10.91 -1.09 -4.70
CA ALA A 18 -10.53 0.28 -4.38
C ALA A 18 -10.87 1.25 -5.51
N SER A 19 -11.40 2.43 -5.17
CA SER A 19 -11.76 3.47 -6.13
C SER A 19 -11.78 4.86 -5.50
N ILE A 20 -11.83 5.89 -6.32
CA ILE A 20 -12.11 7.27 -5.91
C ILE A 20 -13.17 7.87 -6.82
N ASP A 21 -14.12 8.61 -6.24
CA ASP A 21 -15.13 9.35 -7.00
C ASP A 21 -14.61 10.75 -7.36
N LEU A 22 -14.36 10.97 -8.65
CA LEU A 22 -13.92 12.23 -9.23
C LEU A 22 -14.98 12.80 -10.18
N SER A 23 -16.26 12.50 -9.94
CA SER A 23 -17.39 13.01 -10.73
C SER A 23 -17.47 14.53 -10.74
N SER A 24 -17.04 15.20 -9.66
CA SER A 24 -16.94 16.68 -9.61
C SER A 24 -15.96 17.25 -10.64
N MET A 25 -15.04 16.42 -11.16
CA MET A 25 -14.08 16.76 -12.20
C MET A 25 -14.48 16.21 -13.58
N GLY A 26 -15.64 15.56 -13.69
CA GLY A 26 -16.10 14.90 -14.91
C GLY A 26 -15.41 13.56 -15.21
N LEU A 27 -14.68 12.98 -14.25
CA LEU A 27 -13.91 11.74 -14.45
C LEU A 27 -14.66 10.48 -13.96
N GLY A 28 -15.75 10.66 -13.21
CA GLY A 28 -16.53 9.56 -12.64
C GLY A 28 -15.78 8.79 -11.55
N GLN A 29 -16.15 7.52 -11.36
CA GLN A 29 -15.47 6.63 -10.43
C GLN A 29 -14.22 6.03 -11.09
N VAL A 30 -13.05 6.27 -10.49
CA VAL A 30 -11.76 5.81 -10.99
C VAL A 30 -11.29 4.62 -10.15
N PRO A 31 -11.14 3.41 -10.72
CA PRO A 31 -10.59 2.25 -10.02
C PRO A 31 -9.12 2.48 -9.66
N LEU A 32 -8.74 2.11 -8.44
CA LEU A 32 -7.40 2.27 -7.89
C LEU A 32 -6.75 0.92 -7.59
N GLN A 33 -5.43 0.94 -7.48
CA GLN A 33 -4.60 -0.13 -6.96
C GLN A 33 -3.53 0.45 -6.04
N GLY A 34 -3.09 -0.35 -5.07
CA GLY A 34 -1.98 0.00 -4.19
C GLY A 34 -0.66 0.16 -4.94
N VAL A 35 0.15 1.11 -4.50
CA VAL A 35 1.54 1.28 -4.93
C VAL A 35 2.43 1.16 -3.71
N PRO A 36 3.42 0.25 -3.71
CA PRO A 36 4.32 0.10 -2.57
C PRO A 36 4.94 1.43 -2.14
N ILE A 37 4.85 1.75 -0.85
CA ILE A 37 5.37 2.99 -0.27
C ILE A 37 6.90 3.05 -0.42
N GLN A 38 7.57 1.95 -0.10
CA GLN A 38 9.01 1.79 -0.27
C GLN A 38 9.38 0.31 -0.32
N GLY A 39 10.56 0.00 -0.89
CA GLY A 39 11.01 -1.38 -1.03
C GLY A 39 11.04 -2.14 0.30
N SER A 40 11.52 -1.50 1.37
CA SER A 40 11.70 -2.14 2.70
C SER A 40 10.39 -2.55 3.38
N THR A 41 9.24 -2.14 2.86
CA THR A 41 7.92 -2.53 3.38
C THR A 41 7.21 -3.55 2.49
N GLY A 42 7.89 -4.14 1.50
CA GLY A 42 7.31 -5.12 0.59
C GLY A 42 6.18 -4.54 -0.25
N SER A 43 5.01 -5.17 -0.25
CA SER A 43 3.82 -4.71 -0.99
C SER A 43 3.01 -3.62 -0.28
N THR A 44 3.43 -3.19 0.91
CA THR A 44 2.69 -2.24 1.74
C THR A 44 2.49 -0.92 1.01
N ASP A 45 1.23 -0.54 0.83
CA ASP A 45 0.80 0.72 0.23
C ASP A 45 0.08 1.64 1.21
N THR A 46 -0.22 1.14 2.41
CA THR A 46 -0.92 1.84 3.48
C THR A 46 -0.23 1.55 4.82
N ILE A 47 0.13 2.59 5.58
CA ILE A 47 0.72 2.47 6.91
C ILE A 47 -0.16 3.24 7.89
N MET A 48 -0.69 2.53 8.88
CA MET A 48 -1.38 3.11 10.02
C MET A 48 -0.46 3.13 11.23
N HIS A 49 -0.59 4.14 12.10
CA HIS A 49 0.18 4.25 13.33
C HIS A 49 -0.77 4.33 14.52
N ARG A 50 -0.65 3.37 15.43
CA ARG A 50 -1.31 3.37 16.74
C ARG A 50 -0.37 4.07 17.72
N THR A 51 -0.73 5.26 18.18
CA THR A 51 0.15 6.10 18.99
C THR A 51 0.16 5.73 20.48
N GLN A 52 -0.67 4.77 20.89
CA GLN A 52 -0.80 4.31 22.27
C GLN A 52 -0.95 2.79 22.34
N ASP A 53 -0.54 2.22 23.47
CA ASP A 53 -0.72 0.82 23.81
C ASP A 53 -2.20 0.49 23.98
N VAL A 54 -2.61 -0.68 23.52
CA VAL A 54 -3.92 -1.25 23.81
C VAL A 54 -3.85 -1.95 25.17
N PRO A 55 -4.67 -1.54 26.17
CA PRO A 55 -4.68 -2.16 27.48
C PRO A 55 -5.04 -3.66 27.44
N SER A 56 -4.62 -4.40 28.48
CA SER A 56 -5.08 -5.78 28.65
C SER A 56 -6.60 -5.81 28.82
N GLY A 57 -7.27 -6.72 28.10
CA GLY A 57 -8.73 -6.75 28.04
C GLY A 57 -9.33 -5.85 26.95
N GLY A 58 -8.53 -5.08 26.21
CA GLY A 58 -8.98 -4.20 25.15
C GLY A 58 -9.13 -2.74 25.59
N GLY A 59 -9.59 -1.90 24.68
CA GLY A 59 -9.72 -0.46 24.87
C GLY A 59 -9.70 0.32 23.57
N THR A 60 -9.96 1.62 23.65
CA THR A 60 -9.90 2.54 22.52
C THR A 60 -8.57 3.26 22.52
N VAL A 61 -7.86 3.23 21.39
CA VAL A 61 -6.60 3.93 21.17
C VAL A 61 -6.70 4.85 19.95
N PRO A 62 -6.04 6.01 19.96
CA PRO A 62 -5.91 6.86 18.79
C PRO A 62 -5.08 6.18 17.69
N VAL A 63 -5.46 6.45 16.44
CA VAL A 63 -4.72 6.01 15.25
C VAL A 63 -4.58 7.13 14.23
N GLU A 64 -3.51 7.05 13.44
CA GLU A 64 -3.18 8.01 12.40
C GLU A 64 -2.87 7.25 11.10
N LEU A 65 -3.33 7.75 9.96
CA LEU A 65 -2.82 7.27 8.67
C LEU A 65 -1.47 7.96 8.42
N TYR A 66 -0.41 7.17 8.58
CA TYR A 66 0.96 7.63 8.47
C TYR A 66 1.37 7.79 7.00
N ALA A 67 0.99 6.84 6.15
CA ALA A 67 1.21 6.93 4.72
C ALA A 67 0.19 6.12 3.90
N LEU A 68 -0.07 6.59 2.68
CA LEU A 68 -0.93 5.94 1.68
C LEU A 68 -0.38 6.26 0.30
N SER A 69 -0.33 5.26 -0.58
CA SER A 69 0.03 5.45 -1.99
C SER A 69 -0.79 4.53 -2.88
N MET A 70 -1.70 5.12 -3.65
CA MET A 70 -2.51 4.42 -4.65
C MET A 70 -2.38 5.08 -6.01
N LYS A 71 -2.64 4.32 -7.06
CA LYS A 71 -2.66 4.76 -8.46
C LYS A 71 -3.90 4.24 -9.17
N SER A 72 -4.43 4.97 -10.14
CA SER A 72 -5.45 4.47 -11.06
C SER A 72 -4.97 3.23 -11.80
N GLN A 73 -5.89 2.26 -11.98
CA GLN A 73 -5.61 1.04 -12.75
C GLN A 73 -5.49 1.32 -14.24
N ASN A 74 -6.21 2.34 -14.73
CA ASN A 74 -6.17 2.83 -16.10
C ASN A 74 -5.96 4.34 -16.09
N SER A 75 -5.39 4.87 -17.17
CA SER A 75 -5.32 6.32 -17.37
C SER A 75 -6.71 6.91 -17.63
N VAL A 76 -6.90 8.16 -17.22
CA VAL A 76 -8.10 8.97 -17.43
C VAL A 76 -7.80 10.13 -18.37
N THR A 77 -8.81 10.73 -18.97
CA THR A 77 -8.62 11.97 -19.76
C THR A 77 -8.79 13.19 -18.85
N PHE A 78 -7.68 13.83 -18.46
CA PHE A 78 -7.67 15.03 -17.64
C PHE A 78 -7.18 16.22 -18.48
N GLN A 79 -7.98 17.29 -18.59
CA GLN A 79 -7.65 18.48 -19.38
C GLN A 79 -7.22 18.19 -20.83
N GLY A 80 -7.85 17.18 -21.46
CA GLY A 80 -7.57 16.80 -22.85
C GLY A 80 -6.35 15.90 -23.07
N GLN A 81 -5.67 15.47 -22.00
CA GLN A 81 -4.53 14.53 -22.07
C GLN A 81 -4.76 13.27 -21.23
N GLN A 82 -4.10 12.17 -21.60
CA GLN A 82 -4.11 10.93 -20.83
C GLN A 82 -3.27 11.09 -19.57
N ALA A 83 -3.86 10.75 -18.43
CA ALA A 83 -3.30 11.00 -17.11
C ALA A 83 -3.47 9.79 -16.20
N ASP A 84 -2.48 9.55 -15.35
CA ASP A 84 -2.66 8.64 -14.21
C ASP A 84 -3.06 9.44 -12.97
N VAL A 85 -3.93 8.87 -12.16
CA VAL A 85 -4.39 9.48 -10.91
C VAL A 85 -3.69 8.80 -9.75
N TYR A 86 -3.04 9.58 -8.90
CA TYR A 86 -2.46 9.12 -7.65
C TYR A 86 -3.27 9.67 -6.47
N VAL A 87 -3.49 8.83 -5.46
CA VAL A 87 -4.11 9.20 -4.19
C VAL A 87 -3.12 8.91 -3.08
N THR A 88 -2.70 9.96 -2.37
CA THR A 88 -1.55 9.83 -1.47
C THR A 88 -1.73 10.55 -0.14
N VAL A 89 -1.09 10.00 0.88
CA VAL A 89 -0.86 10.63 2.20
C VAL A 89 0.59 10.35 2.57
N ASN A 90 1.32 11.35 3.06
CA ASN A 90 2.66 11.15 3.63
C ASN A 90 2.87 12.06 4.85
N ASN A 91 2.50 11.55 6.02
CA ASN A 91 2.67 12.23 7.31
C ASN A 91 3.95 11.79 8.01
N SER A 92 4.92 11.25 7.27
CA SER A 92 6.09 10.59 7.85
C SER A 92 7.15 11.52 8.44
N GLY A 93 6.97 12.85 8.34
CA GLY A 93 7.99 13.81 8.77
C GLY A 93 9.32 13.65 8.03
N GLY A 94 9.31 13.07 6.82
CA GLY A 94 10.50 12.80 6.01
C GLY A 94 11.10 11.39 6.18
N THR A 95 10.55 10.54 7.04
CA THR A 95 10.99 9.13 7.17
C THR A 95 10.73 8.32 5.89
N ILE A 96 9.62 8.60 5.20
CA ILE A 96 9.36 8.10 3.85
C ILE A 96 9.83 9.18 2.88
N SER A 97 10.83 8.86 2.06
CA SER A 97 11.36 9.78 1.06
C SER A 97 10.21 10.36 0.24
N THR A 98 10.01 11.68 0.36
CA THR A 98 9.02 12.45 -0.41
C THR A 98 9.42 12.60 -1.87
N SER A 99 10.53 11.96 -2.29
CA SER A 99 10.96 11.90 -3.68
C SER A 99 9.92 11.26 -4.62
N THR A 100 8.73 10.90 -4.14
CA THR A 100 7.59 10.35 -4.88
C THR A 100 6.39 11.29 -4.99
N LEU A 101 6.34 12.46 -4.33
CA LEU A 101 5.13 13.31 -4.32
C LEU A 101 5.45 14.81 -4.14
N PRO A 102 4.69 15.76 -4.74
CA PRO A 102 4.69 17.13 -4.25
C PRO A 102 4.21 17.14 -2.79
N GLN A 103 5.15 17.42 -1.88
CA GLN A 103 4.99 17.51 -0.43
C GLN A 103 5.86 18.67 0.07
N PRO A 104 5.50 19.37 1.16
CA PRO A 104 4.55 18.97 2.20
C PRO A 104 3.09 19.11 1.77
N ASP A 105 2.27 18.11 2.10
CA ASP A 105 0.83 18.28 2.06
C ASP A 105 0.41 19.22 3.19
N ALA A 106 -0.28 20.31 2.87
CA ALA A 106 -0.83 21.22 3.88
C ALA A 106 -2.14 20.69 4.50
N LEU A 107 -2.53 19.45 4.16
CA LEU A 107 -3.73 18.81 4.68
C LEU A 107 -3.61 18.52 6.17
N SER A 108 -4.77 18.55 6.83
CA SER A 108 -4.89 18.11 8.22
C SER A 108 -4.54 16.62 8.33
N PRO A 109 -3.85 16.18 9.39
CA PRO A 109 -3.54 14.77 9.60
C PRO A 109 -4.80 13.90 9.54
N SER A 110 -4.65 12.72 8.94
CA SER A 110 -5.70 11.71 8.90
C SER A 110 -5.72 10.96 10.23
N THR A 111 -6.75 11.16 11.04
CA THR A 111 -6.79 10.68 12.44
C THR A 111 -8.12 10.00 12.76
N GLY A 112 -8.07 9.12 13.75
CA GLY A 112 -9.20 8.30 14.16
C GLY A 112 -8.95 7.49 15.41
N THR A 113 -9.75 6.44 15.59
CA THR A 113 -9.63 5.52 16.73
C THR A 113 -9.77 4.07 16.30
N VAL A 114 -9.13 3.18 17.06
CA VAL A 114 -9.36 1.73 17.04
C VAL A 114 -9.82 1.31 18.43
N THR A 115 -10.94 0.59 18.51
CA THR A 115 -11.46 0.01 19.75
C THR A 115 -11.28 -1.50 19.70
N VAL A 116 -10.31 -2.02 20.44
CA VAL A 116 -10.04 -3.46 20.56
C VAL A 116 -10.93 -4.04 21.65
N ARG A 117 -11.56 -5.18 21.36
CA ARG A 117 -12.49 -5.85 22.27
C ARG A 117 -11.85 -7.09 22.91
N PRO A 118 -12.31 -7.51 24.11
CA PRO A 118 -11.78 -8.69 24.79
C PRO A 118 -11.94 -10.01 24.01
N ASP A 119 -12.88 -10.04 23.06
CA ASP A 119 -13.23 -11.20 22.22
C ASP A 119 -12.30 -11.43 21.03
N GLY A 120 -11.26 -10.59 20.85
CA GLY A 120 -10.32 -10.70 19.74
C GLY A 120 -10.78 -10.00 18.46
N THR A 121 -11.80 -9.14 18.56
CA THR A 121 -12.22 -8.26 17.48
C THR A 121 -11.85 -6.79 17.75
N PHE A 122 -12.04 -5.94 16.75
CA PHE A 122 -11.92 -4.50 16.89
C PHE A 122 -12.92 -3.75 16.00
N ASP A 123 -13.20 -2.52 16.38
CA ASP A 123 -13.85 -1.52 15.53
C ASP A 123 -12.83 -0.41 15.21
N SER A 124 -12.99 0.24 14.07
CA SER A 124 -12.20 1.42 13.73
C SER A 124 -13.03 2.49 13.05
N SER A 125 -12.60 3.74 13.20
CA SER A 125 -13.14 4.88 12.46
C SER A 125 -12.03 5.89 12.28
N ILE A 126 -11.67 6.19 11.04
CA ILE A 126 -10.63 7.17 10.70
C ILE A 126 -11.12 8.11 9.61
N THR A 127 -10.84 9.40 9.77
CA THR A 127 -11.05 10.39 8.71
C THR A 127 -9.76 10.50 7.89
N ILE A 128 -9.89 10.29 6.58
CA ILE A 128 -8.80 10.33 5.61
C ILE A 128 -8.84 11.66 4.87
N ASN A 129 -7.77 12.43 5.02
CA ASN A 129 -7.44 13.61 4.23
C ASN A 129 -6.30 13.23 3.30
N ALA A 130 -6.56 13.14 2.00
CA ALA A 130 -5.59 12.72 1.00
C ALA A 130 -5.43 13.75 -0.11
N GLN A 131 -4.28 13.70 -0.76
CA GLN A 131 -3.97 14.48 -1.95
C GLN A 131 -4.23 13.65 -3.21
N ILE A 132 -4.88 14.26 -4.20
CA ILE A 132 -5.00 13.73 -5.56
C ILE A 132 -3.92 14.40 -6.41
N ILE A 133 -3.15 13.60 -7.14
CA ILE A 133 -2.12 14.08 -8.08
C ILE A 133 -2.39 13.46 -9.44
N PHE A 134 -2.46 14.29 -10.46
CA PHE A 134 -2.53 13.88 -11.85
C PHE A 134 -1.13 13.95 -12.44
N THR A 135 -0.70 12.85 -13.05
CA THR A 135 0.54 12.82 -13.84
C THR A 135 0.22 12.53 -15.29
N THR A 136 1.16 12.80 -16.20
CA THR A 136 1.15 12.19 -17.54
C THR A 136 0.99 10.67 -17.42
N ALA A 137 0.32 10.04 -18.40
CA ALA A 137 0.14 8.59 -18.42
C ALA A 137 1.49 7.84 -18.37
N GLY A 138 1.64 6.91 -17.43
CA GLY A 138 2.90 6.21 -17.12
C GLY A 138 3.90 7.04 -16.30
N GLY A 139 3.60 8.31 -16.03
CA GLY A 139 4.42 9.22 -15.25
C GLY A 139 4.52 8.81 -13.77
N ASN A 140 5.61 9.24 -13.13
CA ASN A 140 5.83 9.08 -11.69
C ASN A 140 5.66 10.44 -11.00
N PRO A 141 4.81 10.56 -9.95
CA PRO A 141 4.63 11.81 -9.20
C PRO A 141 5.89 12.28 -8.46
N ALA A 142 6.91 11.42 -8.35
CA ALA A 142 8.29 11.75 -7.98
C ALA A 142 8.93 12.86 -8.80
N ASN A 143 8.62 12.88 -10.08
CA ASN A 143 9.21 13.77 -11.03
C ASN A 143 8.19 14.88 -11.32
N SER A 144 8.47 16.09 -10.84
CA SER A 144 7.59 17.24 -10.99
C SER A 144 7.27 17.57 -12.44
N ALA A 145 8.13 17.19 -13.40
CA ALA A 145 7.86 17.37 -14.83
C ALA A 145 6.70 16.48 -15.34
N ASN A 146 6.38 15.40 -14.63
CA ASN A 146 5.22 14.56 -14.96
C ASN A 146 3.92 15.07 -14.35
N VAL A 147 3.98 15.92 -13.32
CA VAL A 147 2.80 16.38 -12.59
C VAL A 147 2.09 17.45 -13.41
N ILE A 148 0.84 17.17 -13.78
CA ILE A 148 0.01 18.04 -14.63
C ILE A 148 -1.14 18.69 -13.86
N GLY A 149 -1.34 18.31 -12.59
CA GLY A 149 -2.30 18.92 -11.68
C GLY A 149 -2.35 18.18 -10.35
N HIS A 150 -2.81 18.85 -9.31
CA HIS A 150 -3.04 18.23 -8.01
C HIS A 150 -4.07 19.02 -7.20
N GLN A 151 -4.81 18.36 -6.31
CA GLN A 151 -5.72 19.00 -5.37
C GLN A 151 -5.98 18.11 -4.14
N ALA A 152 -6.48 18.70 -3.07
CA ALA A 152 -7.03 17.96 -1.95
C ALA A 152 -8.23 17.10 -2.39
N ALA A 153 -8.30 15.86 -1.93
CA ALA A 153 -9.52 15.06 -2.01
C ALA A 153 -10.56 15.56 -1.00
N SER A 154 -11.84 15.28 -1.27
CA SER A 154 -12.85 15.40 -0.21
C SER A 154 -12.55 14.38 0.89
N PRO A 155 -12.56 14.78 2.18
CA PRO A 155 -12.33 13.85 3.27
C PRO A 155 -13.35 12.71 3.26
N ILE A 156 -12.89 11.49 3.57
CA ILE A 156 -13.75 10.31 3.72
C ILE A 156 -13.55 9.69 5.09
N THR A 157 -14.58 9.04 5.63
CA THR A 157 -14.43 8.22 6.83
C THR A 157 -14.38 6.75 6.45
N LEU A 158 -13.30 6.07 6.84
CA LEU A 158 -13.19 4.62 6.75
C LEU A 158 -13.52 4.04 8.12
N SER A 159 -14.53 3.19 8.17
CA SER A 159 -14.91 2.46 9.38
C SER A 159 -14.84 0.96 9.18
N SER A 160 -14.58 0.25 10.26
CA SER A 160 -14.75 -1.20 10.34
C SER A 160 -15.46 -1.55 11.64
N THR A 161 -16.26 -2.61 11.62
CA THR A 161 -16.98 -3.09 12.80
C THR A 161 -16.75 -4.57 12.96
N ASN A 162 -16.49 -5.02 14.19
CA ASN A 162 -16.32 -6.43 14.53
C ASN A 162 -15.27 -7.14 13.66
N SER A 163 -14.20 -6.43 13.31
CA SER A 163 -13.11 -6.96 12.49
C SER A 163 -12.16 -7.81 13.31
N SER A 164 -11.58 -8.85 12.71
CA SER A 164 -10.63 -9.72 13.41
C SER A 164 -9.22 -9.12 13.43
N TRP A 165 -8.44 -9.43 14.46
CA TRP A 165 -6.99 -9.16 14.49
C TRP A 165 -6.23 -10.38 15.03
N SER A 166 -4.91 -10.39 14.88
CA SER A 166 -4.04 -11.44 15.39
C SER A 166 -2.90 -10.85 16.22
N ALA A 167 -2.47 -11.57 17.26
CA ALA A 167 -1.27 -11.24 18.03
C ALA A 167 0.03 -11.76 17.36
N SER A 168 -0.12 -12.65 16.37
CA SER A 168 0.97 -13.22 15.60
C SER A 168 0.91 -12.73 14.16
N ALA A 169 2.08 -12.39 13.60
CA ALA A 169 2.20 -11.93 12.23
C ALA A 169 1.63 -12.98 11.26
N PRO A 170 0.84 -12.59 10.25
CA PRO A 170 0.49 -13.51 9.18
C PRO A 170 1.76 -13.91 8.39
N SER A 171 1.70 -15.07 7.74
CA SER A 171 2.81 -15.54 6.91
C SER A 171 3.18 -14.50 5.85
N GLY A 172 4.46 -14.16 5.78
CA GLY A 172 4.98 -13.16 4.86
C GLY A 172 4.73 -11.71 5.28
N TYR A 173 4.20 -11.40 6.46
CA TYR A 173 4.08 -10.00 6.88
C TYR A 173 5.46 -9.31 6.87
N PRO A 174 5.60 -8.06 6.36
CA PRO A 174 6.89 -7.40 6.30
C PRO A 174 7.47 -7.17 7.70
N SER A 175 8.74 -7.56 7.90
CA SER A 175 9.51 -7.15 9.06
C SER A 175 10.12 -5.77 8.80
N SER A 176 9.87 -4.81 9.69
CA SER A 176 10.45 -3.46 9.61
C SER A 176 10.86 -3.00 11.00
N SER A 177 12.13 -2.63 11.14
CA SER A 177 12.64 -1.96 12.35
C SER A 177 12.18 -0.50 12.43
N THR A 178 11.90 0.12 11.29
CA THR A 178 11.35 1.49 11.20
C THR A 178 9.86 1.51 11.55
N TYR A 179 9.12 0.46 11.18
CA TYR A 179 7.68 0.33 11.41
C TYR A 179 7.36 -0.94 12.20
N PRO A 180 7.74 -1.01 13.49
CA PRO A 180 7.44 -2.17 14.32
C PRO A 180 5.93 -2.31 14.53
N SER A 181 5.39 -3.52 14.39
CA SER A 181 3.93 -3.76 14.47
C SER A 181 3.33 -3.59 15.86
N GLY A 182 4.15 -3.68 16.92
CA GLY A 182 3.66 -3.70 18.30
C GLY A 182 2.82 -4.92 18.65
N GLY A 183 2.88 -6.00 17.84
CA GLY A 183 2.16 -7.25 18.08
C GLY A 183 0.70 -7.26 17.60
N PHE A 184 0.22 -6.22 16.93
CA PHE A 184 -1.14 -6.13 16.43
C PHE A 184 -1.18 -6.26 14.91
N TYR A 185 -1.94 -7.23 14.39
CA TYR A 185 -2.07 -7.46 12.94
C TYR A 185 -3.56 -7.44 12.54
N PRO A 186 -4.10 -6.27 12.17
CA PRO A 186 -5.53 -6.11 11.90
C PRO A 186 -5.94 -6.69 10.55
N ARG A 187 -7.15 -7.26 10.48
CA ARG A 187 -7.82 -7.70 9.26
C ARG A 187 -9.16 -6.99 9.15
N PRO A 188 -9.14 -5.69 8.84
CA PRO A 188 -10.36 -4.91 8.83
C PRO A 188 -11.29 -5.36 7.70
N VAL A 189 -12.58 -5.42 8.01
CA VAL A 189 -13.64 -5.58 7.02
C VAL A 189 -14.25 -4.20 6.81
N HIS A 190 -13.65 -3.43 5.91
CA HIS A 190 -14.14 -2.09 5.58
C HIS A 190 -15.32 -2.19 4.62
N VAL A 191 -16.34 -1.38 4.88
CA VAL A 191 -17.35 -1.00 3.88
C VAL A 191 -16.96 0.41 3.43
N GLY A 192 -16.26 0.52 2.29
CA GLY A 192 -15.75 1.81 1.83
C GLY A 192 -14.96 1.71 0.53
N PRO A 193 -14.56 2.87 -0.04
CA PRO A 193 -13.89 2.93 -1.34
C PRO A 193 -12.44 2.45 -1.30
N HIS A 194 -11.90 2.13 -0.12
CA HIS A 194 -10.53 1.65 0.08
C HIS A 194 -10.53 0.42 1.00
N PRO A 195 -10.86 -0.78 0.47
CA PRO A 195 -10.68 -2.01 1.22
C PRO A 195 -9.18 -2.25 1.42
N VAL A 196 -8.80 -2.72 2.61
CA VAL A 196 -7.41 -3.06 2.94
C VAL A 196 -7.32 -4.43 3.60
N VAL A 197 -6.19 -5.09 3.40
CA VAL A 197 -5.83 -6.40 3.97
C VAL A 197 -4.43 -6.31 4.59
N PRO A 198 -4.04 -7.22 5.50
CA PRO A 198 -2.66 -7.28 5.96
C PRO A 198 -1.69 -7.42 4.79
N SER A 199 -0.60 -6.66 4.82
CA SER A 199 0.46 -6.80 3.81
C SER A 199 1.07 -8.19 3.82
N THR A 200 1.46 -8.65 2.64
CA THR A 200 2.27 -9.86 2.46
C THR A 200 3.53 -9.52 1.67
N CYS A 201 4.66 -10.12 1.99
CA CYS A 201 5.87 -10.20 1.17
C CYS A 201 5.55 -11.16 -0.01
N ASN A 202 4.43 -10.97 -0.71
CA ASN A 202 4.23 -11.60 -2.00
C ASN A 202 5.16 -10.89 -2.98
N THR A 203 6.12 -11.64 -3.51
CA THR A 203 6.94 -11.29 -4.66
C THR A 203 6.07 -11.22 -5.91
N SER A 204 5.03 -10.37 -5.92
CA SER A 204 4.29 -10.13 -7.14
C SER A 204 5.31 -9.67 -8.18
N PRO A 205 5.40 -10.36 -9.33
CA PRO A 205 6.35 -9.99 -10.37
C PRO A 205 6.10 -8.53 -10.69
N SER A 206 7.15 -7.72 -10.62
CA SER A 206 7.16 -6.36 -11.16
C SER A 206 6.36 -6.35 -12.46
N PRO A 207 5.40 -5.44 -12.66
CA PRO A 207 4.60 -5.41 -13.87
C PRO A 207 5.56 -5.46 -15.05
N SER A 208 5.50 -6.57 -15.80
CA SER A 208 6.31 -6.75 -16.99
C SER A 208 6.09 -5.49 -17.83
N PRO A 209 7.17 -4.79 -18.27
CA PRO A 209 6.99 -3.63 -19.13
C PRO A 209 6.13 -4.09 -20.30
N SER A 210 5.01 -3.39 -20.50
CA SER A 210 4.09 -3.63 -21.59
C SER A 210 4.93 -3.75 -22.87
N PRO A 211 4.88 -4.88 -23.61
CA PRO A 211 5.78 -5.07 -24.74
C PRO A 211 5.48 -3.98 -25.76
N THR A 212 6.46 -3.10 -25.97
CA THR A 212 6.47 -2.19 -27.11
C THR A 212 6.29 -3.04 -28.37
N PRO A 213 5.38 -2.71 -29.31
CA PRO A 213 5.22 -3.47 -30.53
C PRO A 213 6.55 -3.46 -31.30
N ARG A 214 7.28 -4.58 -31.26
CA ARG A 214 8.52 -4.73 -32.02
C ARG A 214 8.14 -4.98 -33.48
N VAL A 215 8.35 -3.98 -34.32
CA VAL A 215 8.27 -4.11 -35.79
C VAL A 215 9.28 -5.18 -36.22
N GLY A 216 8.78 -6.13 -37.01
CA GLY A 216 9.43 -7.42 -37.26
C GLY A 216 10.76 -7.35 -38.01
N SER A 217 11.61 -8.33 -37.72
CA SER A 217 12.63 -8.84 -38.64
C SER A 217 12.87 -10.30 -38.29
N GLY A 218 12.53 -11.18 -39.23
CA GLY A 218 12.47 -12.61 -39.03
C GLY A 218 13.86 -13.25 -38.89
N VAL A 219 13.94 -14.28 -38.04
CA VAL A 219 15.03 -15.27 -38.07
C VAL A 219 14.48 -16.64 -37.64
N LYS A 220 14.98 -17.67 -38.33
CA LYS A 220 14.62 -19.10 -38.28
C LYS A 220 14.80 -19.75 -36.90
N ALA A 221 13.99 -20.77 -36.63
CA ALA A 221 14.04 -21.65 -35.46
C ALA A 221 15.30 -22.52 -35.42
N ALA A 222 15.89 -22.66 -34.23
CA ALA A 222 16.90 -23.65 -33.90
C ALA A 222 16.50 -24.42 -32.62
N ALA A 223 16.89 -25.70 -32.58
CA ALA A 223 16.38 -26.76 -31.72
C ALA A 223 16.75 -26.64 -30.23
N ALA A 224 15.93 -27.27 -29.39
CA ALA A 224 16.08 -27.37 -27.94
C ALA A 224 17.08 -28.48 -27.52
N PRO A 225 17.88 -28.27 -26.45
CA PRO A 225 18.49 -29.34 -25.71
C PRO A 225 17.72 -29.66 -24.41
N THR A 226 17.53 -30.95 -24.19
CA THR A 226 17.04 -31.62 -22.99
C THR A 226 18.10 -31.65 -21.89
N GLY A 227 17.72 -31.33 -20.65
CA GLY A 227 18.54 -31.58 -19.46
C GLY A 227 17.69 -31.63 -18.18
N LYS A 228 17.65 -32.80 -17.53
CA LYS A 228 17.13 -33.00 -16.16
C LYS A 228 18.20 -32.57 -15.16
N ALA A 229 17.82 -31.80 -14.15
CA ALA A 229 18.60 -31.65 -12.93
C ALA A 229 17.69 -31.87 -11.71
N THR A 230 18.09 -32.84 -10.88
CA THR A 230 17.51 -33.15 -9.56
C THR A 230 18.27 -32.34 -8.51
N LEU A 231 17.57 -31.67 -7.60
CA LEU A 231 18.16 -31.13 -6.37
C LEU A 231 17.30 -31.52 -5.16
N ASN A 232 17.86 -32.41 -4.34
CA ASN A 232 17.51 -32.60 -2.94
C ASN A 232 18.45 -31.74 -2.10
N ASN A 233 17.91 -30.85 -1.26
CA ASN A 233 18.36 -30.62 0.12
C ASN A 233 17.45 -29.58 0.77
N GLY A 234 16.83 -29.99 1.88
CA GLY A 234 16.01 -29.13 2.72
C GLY A 234 16.86 -28.08 3.42
N ILE A 235 16.51 -26.82 3.21
CA ILE A 235 16.90 -25.72 4.09
C ILE A 235 15.66 -24.85 4.29
N THR A 236 15.24 -24.70 5.53
CA THR A 236 14.20 -23.75 5.92
C THR A 236 14.87 -22.40 6.13
N PHE A 237 14.70 -21.47 5.20
CA PHE A 237 15.13 -20.08 5.35
C PHE A 237 13.93 -19.22 5.72
N GLN A 238 14.03 -18.45 6.80
CA GLN A 238 13.11 -17.35 7.05
C GLN A 238 13.50 -16.19 6.13
N THR A 239 12.63 -15.93 5.15
CA THR A 239 12.80 -14.88 4.15
C THR A 239 12.43 -13.53 4.77
N GLU A 240 13.41 -12.85 5.36
CA GLU A 240 13.28 -11.44 5.71
C GLU A 240 13.32 -10.59 4.43
N CYS A 241 12.45 -9.59 4.37
CA CYS A 241 12.26 -8.77 3.18
C CYS A 241 13.57 -7.96 2.90
N ILE A 242 14.23 -8.25 1.75
CA ILE A 242 15.43 -7.63 1.11
C ILE A 242 16.79 -8.18 1.61
N SER A 243 17.69 -8.77 0.82
CA SER A 243 18.31 -8.31 -0.44
C SER A 243 18.90 -9.48 -1.26
N ASN A 244 18.85 -9.42 -2.59
CA ASN A 244 19.98 -9.81 -3.45
C ASN A 244 19.77 -9.25 -4.87
N VAL A 245 20.40 -8.11 -5.14
CA VAL A 245 20.94 -7.81 -6.46
C VAL A 245 22.34 -8.41 -6.47
N ASN A 246 22.55 -9.50 -7.20
CA ASN A 246 23.90 -9.92 -7.56
C ASN A 246 24.16 -9.50 -9.01
N PHE A 247 24.99 -8.47 -9.17
CA PHE A 247 25.76 -8.31 -10.40
C PHE A 247 27.06 -9.08 -10.22
N THR A 248 27.28 -10.09 -11.05
CA THR A 248 28.61 -10.61 -11.34
C THR A 248 28.73 -10.79 -12.85
N ASN A 249 29.84 -10.28 -13.39
CA ASN A 249 30.20 -10.11 -14.80
C ASN A 249 29.95 -11.33 -15.70
#